data_AF-A0A3S1GU74-F1
#
_entry.id   AF-A0A3S1GU74-F1
#
_cell.length_a   1.000
_cell.length_b   1.000
_cell.length_c   1.000
_cell.angle_alpha   90.00
_cell.angle_beta   90.00
_cell.angle_gamma   90.00
#
_symmetry.space_group_name_H-M   'P 1'
#
loop_
_entity.id
_entity.type
_entity.pdbx_description
1 polymer ?
#
loop_
_entity_poly.entity_id
_entity_poly.type
_entity_poly.pdbx_seq_one_letter_code
_entity_poly.pdbx_strand_id
1 'polypeptide(L)' 'MAHWFMSLDDARTSMADWRRDYNEVWPHSAIGNKPPISLMIG' A
#
# COMPACT_ATOMS: atom_id res chain seq x y z
N MET A 1 -12.57 10.48 -20.82
CA MET A 1 -11.46 10.90 -19.94
C MET A 1 -11.64 10.16 -18.62
N ALA A 2 -10.70 9.31 -18.22
CA ALA A 2 -10.82 8.56 -16.97
C ALA A 2 -10.24 9.42 -15.84
N HIS A 3 -11.12 10.00 -15.01
CA HIS A 3 -10.69 10.61 -13.75
C HIS A 3 -10.56 9.47 -12.74
N TRP A 4 -9.32 9.02 -12.52
CA TRP A 4 -8.99 7.96 -11.56
C TRP A 4 -9.36 8.34 -10.13
N PHE A 5 -9.44 9.65 -9.87
CA PHE A 5 -9.84 10.21 -8.59
C PHE A 5 -10.93 11.26 -8.80
N MET A 6 -11.92 11.23 -7.91
CA MET A 6 -13.05 12.16 -7.93
C MET A 6 -12.69 13.53 -7.32
N SER A 7 -11.66 13.56 -6.47
CA SER A 7 -11.11 14.78 -5.86
C SER A 7 -9.68 14.57 -5.35
N LEU A 8 -9.02 15.63 -4.87
CA LEU A 8 -7.73 15.51 -4.18
C LEU A 8 -7.84 14.73 -2.86
N ASP A 9 -9.00 14.78 -2.21
CA ASP A 9 -9.25 14.03 -0.98
C ASP A 9 -9.32 12.53 -1.26
N ASP A 10 -10.06 12.15 -2.31
CA ASP A 10 -10.16 10.77 -2.80
C ASP A 10 -8.80 10.21 -3.22
N ALA A 11 -7.97 11.03 -3.89
CA ALA A 11 -6.60 10.66 -4.22
C ALA A 11 -5.74 10.41 -2.97
N ARG A 12 -5.87 11.24 -1.92
CA ARG A 12 -5.12 11.07 -0.66
C ARG A 12 -5.53 9.80 0.06
N THR A 13 -6.84 9.54 0.15
CA THR A 13 -7.38 8.33 0.78
C THR A 13 -6.88 7.09 0.04
N SER A 14 -7.03 7.06 -1.29
CA SER A 14 -6.56 5.95 -2.12
C SER A 14 -5.05 5.69 -1.97
N MET A 15 -4.23 6.74 -1.89
CA MET A 15 -2.78 6.61 -1.67
C MET A 15 -2.44 6.10 -0.26
N ALA A 16 -3.18 6.54 0.76
CA ALA A 16 -3.00 6.08 2.13
C ALA A 16 -3.36 4.60 2.27
N ASP A 17 -4.47 4.18 1.68
CA ASP A 17 -4.91 2.79 1.66
C ASP A 17 -3.90 1.90 0.92
N TRP A 18 -3.44 2.34 -0.26
CA TRP A 18 -2.42 1.61 -1.02
C TRP A 18 -1.12 1.45 -0.22
N ARG A 19 -0.67 2.53 0.45
CA ARG A 19 0.53 2.48 1.29
C ARG A 19 0.38 1.48 2.43
N ARG A 20 -0.81 1.40 3.04
CA ARG A 20 -1.08 0.42 4.10
C ARG A 20 -1.00 -0.99 3.55
N ASP A 21 -1.76 -1.29 2.50
CA ASP A 21 -1.85 -2.63 1.93
C ASP A 21 -0.50 -3.14 1.41
N TYR A 22 0.27 -2.26 0.75
CA TYR A 22 1.61 -2.60 0.27
C TYR A 22 2.57 -3.01 1.40
N ASN A 23 2.49 -2.32 2.54
CA ASN A 23 3.40 -2.52 3.66
C ASN A 23 2.92 -3.59 4.65
N GLU A 24 1.62 -3.81 4.76
CA GLU A 24 1.03 -4.65 5.81
C GLU A 24 0.45 -5.97 5.27
N VAL A 25 0.01 -5.99 4.02
CA VAL A 25 -0.77 -7.13 3.47
C VAL A 25 -0.01 -7.84 2.36
N TRP A 26 0.56 -7.12 1.40
CA TRP A 26 1.11 -7.73 0.20
C TRP A 26 2.46 -8.40 0.44
N PRO A 27 2.61 -9.68 0.07
CA PRO A 27 3.89 -10.37 0.19
C PRO A 27 4.84 -9.96 -0.93
N HIS A 28 6.11 -9.73 -0.60
CA HIS A 28 7.15 -9.42 -1.58
C HIS A 28 8.18 -10.54 -1.65
N SER A 29 8.45 -11.02 -2.87
CA SER A 29 9.38 -12.13 -3.12
C SER A 29 10.81 -11.84 -2.63
N ALA A 30 11.25 -10.59 -2.73
CA ALA A 30 12.56 -10.14 -2.26
C ALA A 30 12.81 -10.36 -0.75
N ILE A 31 11.74 -10.47 0.04
CA ILE A 31 11.82 -10.65 1.51
C ILE A 31 11.20 -11.98 1.95
N GLY A 32 11.29 -12.99 1.08
CA GLY A 32 10.80 -14.34 1.38
C GLY A 32 9.28 -14.43 1.38
N ASN A 33 8.63 -13.69 0.48
CA ASN A 33 7.19 -13.68 0.26
C ASN A 33 6.39 -13.29 1.52
N LYS A 34 6.87 -12.27 2.23
CA LYS A 34 6.23 -11.69 3.41
C LYS A 34 5.91 -10.21 3.17
N PRO A 35 4.93 -9.62 3.89
CA PRO A 35 4.73 -8.19 3.86
C PRO A 35 5.87 -7.44 4.58
N PRO A 36 6.22 -6.21 4.17
CA PRO A 36 7.35 -5.46 4.72
C PRO A 36 7.27 -5.24 6.23
N ILE A 37 6.07 -5.08 6.80
CA ILE A 37 5.87 -4.93 8.24
C ILE A 37 6.43 -6.11 9.04
N SER A 38 6.49 -7.31 8.45
CA SER A 38 7.06 -8.50 9.10
C SER A 38 8.54 -8.36 9.45
N LEU A 39 9.24 -7.38 8.87
CA LEU A 39 10.65 -7.07 9.14
C LEU A 39 10.84 -5.99 10.21
N MET A 40 9.79 -5.28 10.62
CA MET A 40 9.87 -4.17 11.58
C MET A 40 9.90 -4.61 13.04
N ILE A 41 9.76 -5.91 13.30
CA ILE A 41 9.90 -6.53 14.61
C ILE A 41 11.28 -7.19 14.72
N GLY A 42 12.21 -6.46 15.34
CA GLY A 42 13.45 -6.95 15.90
C GLY A 42 13.40 -6.87 17.42
#